data_AF-A0A2E0WKT3-F1
#
_entry.id   AF-A0A2E0WKT3-F1
#
_cell.length_a   1.000
_cell.length_b   1.000
_cell.length_c   1.000
_cell.angle_alpha   90.00
_cell.angle_beta   90.00
_cell.angle_gamma   90.00
#
_symmetry.space_group_name_H-M   'P 1'
#
loop_
_entity.id
_entity.type
_entity.pdbx_description
1 polymer ?
#
loop_
_entity_poly.entity_id
_entity_poly.type
_entity_poly.pdbx_seq_one_letter_code
_entity_poly.pdbx_strand_id
1 'polypeptide(L)'
;MAQLISLSRAARLVGVKRATLQKQIREGELHTFEGELDLSELLKVYPKTDLDGSGMVERADRIIENAFGKVLDTKDLPDAEVLATRVTLLSHELGTARARVNRFNKLVSRISDKLDSLERAVDDPAVKAFRQWLESEIDEVQSAQGLHDEVLATDTFMRLLAAHVQLKPSGHDFFLNGSETLLHAGLRSGMQLRYGCTDGSCGRCRAKVISGEAKRVRAYPECLSEDELAAGYVTLCAHTAMTDVLLQVDEVTRPEEIETQSLPATLRRVDDLGQGMIGLVVNPVEPHRLQFLSGQSAQIRIGDAAASYPIASCPCDETQIEFHINTADDNPLAARVAAGLDDVETLELEGPRGDFVLNPESVHSLVFIAWDREFASIKSLIEQALALDVAEQIYIYWVTTDGGRPYLHNLCRAWQDAIDNVNYMRLEADPAVYGERTRQVIGDTLAELAGQHYNVKVFDFYIGGPETVTEASRKYLIARGVPPAQVRTRHD
;
A
#
# COMPACT_ATOMS: atom_id res chain seq x y z
N MET A 1 -29.89 1.10 8.86
CA MET A 1 -29.10 1.90 9.82
C MET A 1 -27.70 1.88 9.27
N ALA A 2 -27.06 3.02 9.04
CA ALA A 2 -25.78 3.05 8.33
C ALA A 2 -24.74 2.25 9.10
N GLN A 3 -24.27 1.16 8.50
CA GLN A 3 -23.14 0.41 9.02
C GLN A 3 -21.92 0.91 8.28
N LEU A 4 -21.18 1.78 8.97
CA LEU A 4 -20.01 2.41 8.39
C LEU A 4 -18.82 1.44 8.44
N ILE A 5 -18.13 1.33 7.33
CA ILE A 5 -16.89 0.57 7.18
C ILE A 5 -15.85 1.45 6.50
N SER A 6 -14.57 1.28 6.90
CA SER A 6 -13.50 2.01 6.25
C SER A 6 -13.41 1.65 4.77
N LEU A 7 -12.94 2.57 3.95
CA LEU A 7 -12.79 2.38 2.51
C LEU A 7 -11.93 1.14 2.17
N SER A 8 -10.84 0.92 2.90
CA SER A 8 -9.96 -0.23 2.72
C SER A 8 -10.65 -1.56 3.09
N ARG A 9 -11.55 -1.54 4.09
CA ARG A 9 -12.35 -2.72 4.45
C ARG A 9 -13.42 -2.99 3.42
N ALA A 10 -14.08 -1.95 2.92
CA ALA A 10 -15.04 -2.04 1.81
C ALA A 10 -14.40 -2.65 0.56
N ALA A 11 -13.20 -2.17 0.17
CA ALA A 11 -12.42 -2.66 -0.96
C ALA A 11 -12.16 -4.17 -0.84
N ARG A 12 -11.64 -4.60 0.31
CA ARG A 12 -11.38 -6.02 0.61
C ARG A 12 -12.66 -6.88 0.61
N LEU A 13 -13.76 -6.33 1.12
CA LEU A 13 -15.04 -7.02 1.25
C LEU A 13 -15.70 -7.30 -0.10
N VAL A 14 -15.63 -6.36 -1.04
CA VAL A 14 -16.22 -6.52 -2.38
C VAL A 14 -15.22 -6.99 -3.44
N GLY A 15 -13.97 -7.26 -3.04
CA GLY A 15 -12.93 -7.78 -3.92
C GLY A 15 -12.46 -6.79 -4.99
N VAL A 16 -12.46 -5.49 -4.68
CA VAL A 16 -11.97 -4.44 -5.58
C VAL A 16 -10.87 -3.62 -4.93
N LYS A 17 -10.08 -2.90 -5.74
CA LYS A 17 -9.04 -2.00 -5.25
C LYS A 17 -9.60 -0.77 -4.54
N ARG A 18 -8.82 -0.24 -3.61
CA ARG A 18 -9.14 1.01 -2.90
C ARG A 18 -9.32 2.17 -3.86
N ALA A 19 -8.41 2.31 -4.84
CA ALA A 19 -8.44 3.36 -5.85
C ALA A 19 -9.75 3.34 -6.68
N THR A 20 -10.31 2.16 -6.94
CA THR A 20 -11.59 1.99 -7.65
C THR A 20 -12.73 2.60 -6.85
N LEU A 21 -12.82 2.31 -5.55
CA LEU A 21 -13.85 2.90 -4.68
C LEU A 21 -13.66 4.42 -4.54
N GLN A 22 -12.42 4.90 -4.44
CA GLN A 22 -12.13 6.34 -4.40
C GLN A 22 -12.60 7.05 -5.67
N LYS A 23 -12.40 6.44 -6.83
CA LYS A 23 -12.90 6.97 -8.10
C LYS A 23 -14.42 7.07 -8.11
N GLN A 24 -15.12 6.01 -7.72
CA GLN A 24 -16.58 6.00 -7.64
C GLN A 24 -17.10 7.08 -6.67
N ILE A 25 -16.39 7.34 -5.57
CA ILE A 25 -16.71 8.45 -4.66
C ILE A 25 -16.52 9.80 -5.35
N ARG A 26 -15.41 9.99 -6.08
CA ARG A 26 -15.16 11.23 -6.85
C ARG A 26 -16.19 11.46 -7.95
N GLU A 27 -16.65 10.39 -8.58
CA GLU A 27 -17.67 10.40 -9.64
C GLU A 27 -19.10 10.53 -9.08
N GLY A 28 -19.27 10.41 -7.75
CA GLY A 28 -20.54 10.57 -7.06
C GLY A 28 -21.41 9.32 -7.05
N GLU A 29 -20.87 8.15 -7.42
CA GLU A 29 -21.56 6.86 -7.40
C GLU A 29 -21.66 6.27 -5.98
N LEU A 30 -20.70 6.60 -5.11
CA LEU A 30 -20.66 6.21 -3.70
C LEU A 30 -20.52 7.43 -2.81
N HIS A 31 -21.13 7.41 -1.62
CA HIS A 31 -21.04 8.50 -0.66
C HIS A 31 -20.29 8.07 0.60
N THR A 32 -19.36 8.90 1.06
CA THR A 32 -18.63 8.69 2.32
C THR A 32 -19.08 9.66 3.40
N PHE A 33 -19.02 9.19 4.65
CA PHE A 33 -19.16 10.00 5.85
C PHE A 33 -17.88 9.86 6.67
N GLU A 34 -17.15 10.96 6.85
CA GLU A 34 -15.86 10.99 7.58
C GLU A 34 -14.80 9.99 7.06
N GLY A 35 -14.88 9.61 5.78
CA GLY A 35 -13.97 8.64 5.14
C GLY A 35 -14.44 7.18 5.21
N GLU A 36 -15.61 6.92 5.81
CA GLU A 36 -16.24 5.60 5.87
C GLU A 36 -17.43 5.50 4.89
N LEU A 37 -17.73 4.29 4.43
CA LEU A 37 -18.83 3.95 3.52
C LEU A 37 -19.94 3.21 4.26
N ASP A 38 -21.21 3.51 3.93
CA ASP A 38 -22.35 2.69 4.37
C ASP A 38 -22.36 1.37 3.60
N LEU A 39 -22.27 0.25 4.32
CA LEU A 39 -22.30 -1.10 3.75
C LEU A 39 -23.51 -1.33 2.84
N SER A 40 -24.67 -0.76 3.19
CA SER A 40 -25.89 -0.93 2.39
C SER A 40 -25.85 -0.16 1.08
N GLU A 41 -25.10 0.94 0.98
CA GLU A 41 -24.85 1.62 -0.29
C GLU A 41 -23.84 0.87 -1.14
N LEU A 42 -22.78 0.36 -0.50
CA LEU A 42 -21.77 -0.45 -1.17
C LEU A 42 -22.40 -1.69 -1.84
N LEU A 43 -23.28 -2.41 -1.12
CA LEU A 43 -23.96 -3.60 -1.66
C LEU A 43 -24.99 -3.30 -2.76
N LYS A 44 -25.47 -2.05 -2.89
CA LYS A 44 -26.30 -1.66 -4.05
C LYS A 44 -25.46 -1.56 -5.32
N VAL A 45 -24.22 -1.04 -5.20
CA VAL A 45 -23.28 -0.92 -6.32
C VAL A 45 -22.64 -2.28 -6.65
N TYR A 46 -22.39 -3.10 -5.62
CA TYR A 46 -21.79 -4.43 -5.72
C TYR A 46 -22.76 -5.54 -5.24
N PRO A 47 -23.85 -5.83 -5.98
CA PRO A 47 -24.86 -6.80 -5.55
C PRO A 47 -24.45 -8.26 -5.77
N LYS A 48 -23.39 -8.50 -6.54
CA LYS A 48 -22.85 -9.84 -6.87
C LYS A 48 -21.47 -10.05 -6.23
N THR A 49 -21.30 -9.62 -4.98
CA THR A 49 -20.05 -9.88 -4.25
C THR A 49 -19.83 -11.39 -4.17
N ASP A 50 -18.92 -11.90 -4.99
CA ASP A 50 -18.52 -13.30 -4.99
C ASP A 50 -17.58 -13.51 -3.81
N LEU A 51 -18.15 -13.80 -2.64
CA LEU A 51 -17.41 -14.05 -1.39
C LEU A 51 -16.51 -15.31 -1.49
N ASP A 52 -16.81 -16.21 -2.43
CA ASP A 52 -16.02 -17.40 -2.75
C ASP A 52 -14.94 -17.14 -3.83
N GLY A 53 -14.98 -15.98 -4.49
CA GLY A 53 -14.07 -15.56 -5.55
C GLY A 53 -12.69 -15.09 -5.10
N SER A 54 -12.33 -15.30 -3.83
CA SER A 54 -11.05 -14.85 -3.23
C SER A 54 -9.81 -15.36 -3.96
N GLY A 55 -9.94 -16.41 -4.78
CA GLY A 55 -8.81 -17.04 -5.46
C GLY A 55 -8.11 -16.19 -6.52
N MET A 56 -8.72 -15.13 -7.08
CA MET A 56 -8.03 -14.22 -8.02
C MET A 56 -7.29 -13.10 -7.29
N VAL A 57 -7.88 -12.51 -6.25
CA VAL A 57 -7.23 -11.51 -5.39
C VAL A 57 -6.11 -12.15 -4.57
N GLU A 58 -6.32 -13.32 -3.95
CA GLU A 58 -5.24 -14.07 -3.28
C GLU A 58 -4.13 -14.49 -4.23
N ARG A 59 -4.42 -14.78 -5.50
CA ARG A 59 -3.36 -15.07 -6.49
C ARG A 59 -2.59 -13.81 -6.86
N ALA A 60 -3.27 -12.68 -7.06
CA ALA A 60 -2.62 -11.39 -7.33
C ALA A 60 -1.77 -10.96 -6.13
N ASP A 61 -2.32 -10.99 -4.92
CA ASP A 61 -1.64 -10.70 -3.66
C ASP A 61 -0.46 -11.65 -3.45
N ARG A 62 -0.61 -12.95 -3.71
CA ARG A 62 0.50 -13.90 -3.57
C ARG A 62 1.56 -13.74 -4.65
N ILE A 63 1.23 -13.26 -5.86
CA ILE A 63 2.22 -12.95 -6.91
C ILE A 63 2.95 -11.65 -6.58
N ILE A 64 2.21 -10.63 -6.12
CA ILE A 64 2.71 -9.40 -5.49
C ILE A 64 3.69 -9.79 -4.39
N GLU A 65 3.26 -10.48 -3.34
CA GLU A 65 4.06 -10.90 -2.19
C GLU A 65 5.31 -11.72 -2.58
N ASN A 66 5.18 -12.68 -3.52
CA ASN A 66 6.32 -13.44 -4.03
C ASN A 66 7.27 -12.58 -4.88
N ALA A 67 6.79 -11.54 -5.54
CA ALA A 67 7.60 -10.58 -6.29
C ALA A 67 8.30 -9.56 -5.37
N PHE A 68 7.73 -9.24 -4.19
CA PHE A 68 8.31 -8.36 -3.16
C PHE A 68 9.36 -9.04 -2.26
N GLY A 69 9.84 -10.24 -2.60
CA GLY A 69 10.93 -10.90 -1.88
C GLY A 69 10.61 -11.32 -0.44
N LYS A 70 9.33 -11.48 -0.08
CA LYS A 70 8.92 -11.95 1.26
C LYS A 70 8.26 -13.32 1.20
N VAL A 71 8.87 -14.27 1.91
CA VAL A 71 8.22 -15.48 2.41
C VAL A 71 7.49 -15.08 3.68
N LEU A 72 6.15 -14.97 3.63
CA LEU A 72 5.32 -15.08 4.82
C LEU A 72 4.60 -16.42 4.77
N ASP A 73 4.81 -17.19 5.84
CA ASP A 73 4.15 -18.46 6.09
C ASP A 73 2.66 -18.17 6.33
N THR A 74 1.79 -18.73 5.50
CA THR A 74 0.35 -18.60 5.61
C THR A 74 -0.14 -19.35 6.85
N LYS A 75 0.02 -18.79 8.07
CA LYS A 75 -0.68 -19.20 9.30
C LYS A 75 -0.41 -18.41 10.60
N ASP A 76 -0.06 -17.13 10.57
CA ASP A 76 0.04 -16.37 11.83
C ASP A 76 -1.33 -15.86 12.30
N LEU A 77 -2.02 -16.68 13.09
CA LEU A 77 -3.16 -16.22 13.91
C LEU A 77 -2.67 -15.15 14.90
N PRO A 78 -3.49 -14.13 15.23
CA PRO A 78 -3.14 -13.20 16.29
C PRO A 78 -2.93 -13.94 17.62
N ASP A 79 -2.12 -13.33 18.49
CA ASP A 79 -1.88 -13.85 19.85
C ASP A 79 -3.21 -14.10 20.59
N ALA A 80 -3.23 -15.08 21.51
CA ALA A 80 -4.45 -15.49 22.19
C ALA A 80 -5.15 -14.34 22.93
N GLU A 81 -4.37 -13.41 23.50
CA GLU A 81 -4.91 -12.23 24.19
C GLU A 81 -5.50 -11.21 23.20
N VAL A 82 -4.86 -11.02 22.04
CA VAL A 82 -5.37 -10.18 20.94
C VAL A 82 -6.72 -10.73 20.47
N LEU A 83 -6.78 -12.05 20.20
CA LEU A 83 -8.00 -12.73 19.78
C LEU A 83 -9.11 -12.61 20.83
N ALA A 84 -8.81 -12.88 22.11
CA ALA A 84 -9.79 -12.77 23.18
C ALA A 84 -10.38 -11.35 23.30
N THR A 85 -9.53 -10.33 23.14
CA THR A 85 -9.94 -8.92 23.17
C THR A 85 -10.88 -8.59 22.01
N ARG A 86 -10.51 -8.96 20.78
CA ARG A 86 -11.33 -8.74 19.58
C ARG A 86 -12.67 -9.48 19.65
N VAL A 87 -12.67 -10.74 20.08
CA VAL A 87 -13.90 -11.53 20.30
C VAL A 87 -14.81 -10.86 21.33
N THR A 88 -14.25 -10.35 22.42
CA THR A 88 -15.03 -9.67 23.47
C THR A 88 -15.68 -8.39 22.96
N LEU A 89 -14.94 -7.59 22.20
CA LEU A 89 -15.44 -6.35 21.60
C LEU A 89 -16.58 -6.64 20.61
N LEU A 90 -16.40 -7.61 19.71
CA LEU A 90 -17.44 -8.04 18.77
C LEU A 90 -18.66 -8.64 19.48
N SER A 91 -18.45 -9.38 20.56
CA SER A 91 -19.54 -9.93 21.38
C SER A 91 -20.37 -8.82 22.02
N HIS A 92 -19.71 -7.75 22.49
CA HIS A 92 -20.39 -6.58 23.03
C HIS A 92 -21.16 -5.83 21.95
N GLU A 93 -20.55 -5.54 20.79
CA GLU A 93 -21.21 -4.93 19.64
C GLU A 93 -22.46 -5.72 19.23
N LEU A 94 -22.33 -7.04 19.07
CA LEU A 94 -23.44 -7.94 18.76
C LEU A 94 -24.54 -7.89 19.82
N GLY A 95 -24.16 -7.86 21.11
CA GLY A 95 -25.09 -7.71 22.22
C GLY A 95 -25.90 -6.42 22.14
N THR A 96 -25.24 -5.28 21.86
CA THR A 96 -25.90 -3.98 21.72
C THR A 96 -26.82 -3.93 20.50
N ALA A 97 -26.39 -4.48 19.35
CA ALA A 97 -27.17 -4.58 18.13
C ALA A 97 -28.43 -5.43 18.35
N ARG A 98 -28.28 -6.63 18.94
CA ARG A 98 -29.41 -7.51 19.31
C ARG A 98 -30.38 -6.81 20.26
N ALA A 99 -29.88 -6.11 21.28
CA ALA A 99 -30.73 -5.36 22.20
C ALA A 99 -31.53 -4.25 21.46
N ARG A 100 -30.93 -3.60 20.46
CA ARG A 100 -31.58 -2.57 19.65
C ARG A 100 -32.64 -3.16 18.72
N VAL A 101 -32.36 -4.26 18.03
CA VAL A 101 -33.34 -5.00 17.21
C VAL A 101 -34.50 -5.47 18.06
N ASN A 102 -34.23 -6.03 19.25
CA ASN A 102 -35.28 -6.43 20.18
C ASN A 102 -36.17 -5.25 20.64
N ARG A 103 -35.59 -4.06 20.83
CA ARG A 103 -36.37 -2.83 21.13
C ARG A 103 -37.24 -2.41 19.95
N PHE A 104 -36.72 -2.47 18.73
CA PHE A 104 -37.50 -2.17 17.52
C PHE A 104 -38.63 -3.18 17.31
N ASN A 105 -38.36 -4.49 17.40
CA ASN A 105 -39.39 -5.52 17.29
C ASN A 105 -40.50 -5.34 18.34
N LYS A 106 -40.14 -4.97 19.58
CA LYS A 106 -41.12 -4.61 20.63
C LYS A 106 -41.91 -3.33 20.31
N LEU A 107 -41.32 -2.36 19.62
CA LEU A 107 -42.03 -1.16 19.19
C LEU A 107 -43.00 -1.49 18.05
N VAL A 108 -42.55 -2.23 17.04
CA VAL A 108 -43.36 -2.69 15.90
C VAL A 108 -44.53 -3.55 16.39
N SER A 109 -44.28 -4.52 17.27
CA SER A 109 -45.34 -5.33 17.88
C SER A 109 -46.36 -4.47 18.64
N ARG A 110 -45.92 -3.49 19.43
CA ARG A 110 -46.85 -2.57 20.12
C ARG A 110 -47.67 -1.70 19.16
N ILE A 111 -47.09 -1.29 18.02
CA ILE A 111 -47.80 -0.55 16.97
C ILE A 111 -48.84 -1.46 16.31
N SER A 112 -48.47 -2.70 15.98
CA SER A 112 -49.38 -3.70 15.41
C SER A 112 -50.54 -4.00 16.36
N ASP A 113 -50.26 -4.26 17.65
CA ASP A 113 -51.29 -4.50 18.67
C ASP A 113 -52.25 -3.31 18.80
N LYS A 114 -51.71 -2.08 18.69
CA LYS A 114 -52.52 -0.87 18.76
C LYS A 114 -53.40 -0.71 17.53
N LEU A 115 -52.89 -1.01 16.34
CA LEU A 115 -53.66 -1.00 15.09
C LEU A 115 -54.78 -2.05 15.12
N ASP A 116 -54.49 -3.27 15.59
CA ASP A 116 -55.49 -4.32 15.81
C ASP A 116 -56.64 -3.85 16.72
N SER A 117 -56.29 -3.14 17.80
CA SER A 117 -57.30 -2.59 18.71
C SER A 117 -58.15 -1.49 18.06
N LEU A 118 -57.57 -0.70 17.15
CA LEU A 118 -58.25 0.37 16.44
C LEU A 118 -59.17 -0.18 15.34
N GLU A 119 -58.72 -1.15 14.56
CA GLU A 119 -59.54 -1.81 13.53
C GLU A 119 -60.78 -2.49 14.15
N ARG A 120 -60.63 -3.11 15.33
CA ARG A 120 -61.77 -3.70 16.05
C ARG A 120 -62.75 -2.65 16.60
N ALA A 121 -62.28 -1.44 16.87
CA ALA A 121 -63.10 -0.36 17.43
C ALA A 121 -63.75 0.50 16.35
N VAL A 122 -63.13 0.59 15.17
CA VAL A 122 -63.54 1.45 14.06
C VAL A 122 -63.49 0.63 12.77
N ASP A 123 -64.67 0.30 12.21
CA ASP A 123 -64.81 -0.40 10.94
C ASP A 123 -64.56 0.55 9.75
N ASP A 124 -63.31 1.04 9.64
CA ASP A 124 -62.85 1.96 8.59
C ASP A 124 -61.90 1.24 7.62
N PRO A 125 -62.22 1.18 6.30
CA PRO A 125 -61.38 0.59 5.27
C PRO A 125 -59.95 1.14 5.22
N ALA A 126 -59.73 2.41 5.59
CA ALA A 126 -58.42 3.04 5.59
C ALA A 126 -57.50 2.44 6.66
N VAL A 127 -58.05 2.10 7.84
CA VAL A 127 -57.30 1.47 8.94
C VAL A 127 -56.84 0.07 8.54
N LYS A 128 -57.73 -0.68 7.88
CA LYS A 128 -57.44 -2.02 7.35
C LYS A 128 -56.38 -2.00 6.24
N ALA A 129 -56.46 -1.04 5.33
CA ALA A 129 -55.46 -0.85 4.27
C ALA A 129 -54.08 -0.50 4.84
N PHE A 130 -54.03 0.38 5.85
CA PHE A 130 -52.78 0.73 6.52
C PHE A 130 -52.15 -0.47 7.25
N ARG A 131 -52.98 -1.32 7.90
CA ARG A 131 -52.49 -2.54 8.57
C ARG A 131 -51.89 -3.52 7.57
N GLN A 132 -52.58 -3.78 6.45
CA GLN A 132 -52.09 -4.69 5.41
C GLN A 132 -50.78 -4.20 4.79
N TRP A 133 -50.65 -2.90 4.55
CA TRP A 133 -49.40 -2.30 4.11
C TRP A 133 -48.28 -2.49 5.15
N LEU A 134 -48.54 -2.20 6.43
CA LEU A 134 -47.53 -2.37 7.47
C LEU A 134 -47.09 -3.83 7.62
N GLU A 135 -48.02 -4.79 7.55
CA GLU A 135 -47.73 -6.24 7.56
C GLU A 135 -46.85 -6.63 6.37
N SER A 136 -47.16 -6.14 5.14
CA SER A 136 -46.35 -6.46 3.97
C SER A 136 -44.93 -5.87 4.05
N GLU A 137 -44.79 -4.65 4.57
CA GLU A 137 -43.47 -4.02 4.74
C GLU A 137 -42.62 -4.75 5.79
N ILE A 138 -43.24 -5.23 6.87
CA ILE A 138 -42.55 -6.03 7.89
C ILE A 138 -42.06 -7.36 7.29
N ASP A 139 -42.89 -8.06 6.52
CA ASP A 139 -42.53 -9.31 5.84
C ASP A 139 -41.43 -9.11 4.77
N GLU A 140 -41.47 -7.99 4.04
CA GLU A 140 -40.44 -7.65 3.06
C GLU A 140 -39.08 -7.39 3.74
N VAL A 141 -39.06 -6.64 4.85
CA VAL A 141 -37.83 -6.38 5.62
C VAL A 141 -37.26 -7.67 6.23
N GLN A 142 -38.10 -8.61 6.64
CA GLN A 142 -37.65 -9.89 7.20
C GLN A 142 -37.14 -10.86 6.11
N SER A 143 -37.63 -10.76 4.89
CA SER A 143 -37.24 -11.68 3.79
C SER A 143 -35.98 -11.25 3.02
N ALA A 144 -35.50 -10.01 3.17
CA ALA A 144 -34.29 -9.49 2.51
C ALA A 144 -32.94 -9.97 3.11
N GLN A 145 -32.93 -10.96 4.02
CA GLN A 145 -31.82 -11.26 4.94
C GLN A 145 -30.61 -12.04 4.36
N GLY A 146 -30.67 -12.60 3.14
CA GLY A 146 -29.64 -13.55 2.68
C GLY A 146 -28.22 -12.98 2.48
N LEU A 147 -28.05 -11.99 1.59
CA LEU A 147 -26.72 -11.51 1.18
C LEU A 147 -26.06 -10.60 2.23
N HIS A 148 -26.85 -9.86 3.01
CA HIS A 148 -26.32 -8.95 4.03
C HIS A 148 -25.68 -9.74 5.19
N ASP A 149 -26.24 -10.88 5.58
CA ASP A 149 -25.76 -11.66 6.72
C ASP A 149 -24.41 -12.33 6.44
N GLU A 150 -24.17 -12.82 5.22
CA GLU A 150 -22.88 -13.41 4.82
C GLU A 150 -21.75 -12.37 4.75
N VAL A 151 -22.06 -11.18 4.22
CA VAL A 151 -21.13 -10.05 4.15
C VAL A 151 -20.79 -9.54 5.55
N LEU A 152 -21.77 -9.48 6.45
CA LEU A 152 -21.60 -9.17 7.87
C LEU A 152 -20.72 -10.18 8.61
N ALA A 153 -20.92 -11.47 8.34
CA ALA A 153 -20.10 -12.54 8.92
C ALA A 153 -18.64 -12.43 8.44
N THR A 154 -18.43 -12.13 7.16
CA THR A 154 -17.09 -11.91 6.58
C THR A 154 -16.41 -10.68 7.17
N ASP A 155 -17.10 -9.55 7.32
CA ASP A 155 -16.58 -8.34 8.01
C ASP A 155 -16.16 -8.66 9.45
N THR A 156 -17.02 -9.36 10.19
CA THR A 156 -16.77 -9.77 11.57
C THR A 156 -15.54 -10.67 11.67
N PHE A 157 -15.40 -11.64 10.76
CA PHE A 157 -14.25 -12.52 10.68
C PHE A 157 -12.96 -11.75 10.35
N MET A 158 -13.02 -10.80 9.41
CA MET A 158 -11.88 -9.94 9.08
C MET A 158 -11.42 -9.11 10.29
N ARG A 159 -12.35 -8.55 11.08
CA ARG A 159 -12.04 -7.81 12.33
C ARG A 159 -11.37 -8.69 13.39
N LEU A 160 -11.60 -10.01 13.37
CA LEU A 160 -10.91 -10.94 14.27
C LEU A 160 -9.46 -11.16 13.85
N LEU A 161 -9.22 -11.36 12.55
CA LEU A 161 -7.89 -11.70 12.03
C LEU A 161 -6.98 -10.48 11.87
N ALA A 162 -7.55 -9.34 11.49
CA ALA A 162 -6.80 -8.14 11.17
C ALA A 162 -7.36 -6.91 11.87
N ALA A 163 -6.47 -6.10 12.45
CA ALA A 163 -6.82 -4.78 12.95
C ALA A 163 -6.64 -3.74 11.84
N HIS A 164 -7.56 -2.80 11.76
CA HIS A 164 -7.43 -1.60 10.93
C HIS A 164 -6.64 -0.53 11.69
N VAL A 165 -5.61 0.00 11.06
CA VAL A 165 -4.76 1.05 11.62
C VAL A 165 -4.90 2.29 10.76
N GLN A 166 -5.32 3.41 11.34
CA GLN A 166 -5.39 4.70 10.66
C GLN A 166 -4.34 5.66 11.22
N LEU A 167 -3.72 6.44 10.34
CA LEU A 167 -2.66 7.39 10.65
C LEU A 167 -3.19 8.83 10.59
N LYS A 168 -2.73 9.67 11.52
CA LYS A 168 -2.92 11.12 11.52
C LYS A 168 -1.55 11.81 11.50
N PRO A 169 -1.40 12.90 10.72
CA PRO A 169 -2.47 13.64 10.04
C PRO A 169 -2.84 13.18 8.62
N SER A 170 -2.04 12.32 7.98
CA SER A 170 -2.20 11.94 6.56
C SER A 170 -3.56 11.32 6.22
N GLY A 171 -4.17 10.60 7.16
CA GLY A 171 -5.36 9.81 6.91
C GLY A 171 -5.07 8.49 6.20
N HIS A 172 -3.79 8.15 5.97
CA HIS A 172 -3.40 6.85 5.47
C HIS A 172 -3.85 5.74 6.43
N ASP A 173 -4.05 4.54 5.91
CA ASP A 173 -4.48 3.42 6.71
C ASP A 173 -4.02 2.09 6.12
N PHE A 174 -3.90 1.09 6.99
CA PHE A 174 -3.45 -0.24 6.62
C PHE A 174 -4.04 -1.30 7.54
N PHE A 175 -3.85 -2.57 7.16
CA PHE A 175 -4.24 -3.71 7.99
C PHE A 175 -3.02 -4.38 8.63
N LEU A 176 -3.11 -4.57 9.94
CA LEU A 176 -2.19 -5.39 10.72
C LEU A 176 -2.75 -6.80 10.80
N ASN A 177 -2.01 -7.77 10.26
CA ASN A 177 -2.39 -9.17 10.25
C ASN A 177 -1.67 -9.93 11.37
N GLY A 178 -2.35 -10.91 11.97
CA GLY A 178 -1.71 -11.86 12.88
C GLY A 178 -1.02 -11.21 14.08
N SER A 179 0.26 -11.53 14.26
CA SER A 179 1.11 -11.04 15.35
C SER A 179 2.13 -9.97 14.92
N GLU A 180 1.98 -9.41 13.71
CA GLU A 180 2.85 -8.35 13.20
C GLU A 180 2.91 -7.15 14.16
N THR A 181 4.02 -6.41 14.12
CA THR A 181 4.14 -5.13 14.81
C THR A 181 3.52 -4.03 13.95
N LEU A 182 3.08 -2.95 14.58
CA LEU A 182 2.53 -1.78 13.89
C LEU A 182 3.51 -1.22 12.85
N LEU A 183 4.82 -1.24 13.14
CA LEU A 183 5.83 -0.80 12.20
C LEU A 183 5.89 -1.71 10.98
N HIS A 184 6.02 -3.04 11.17
CA HIS A 184 6.16 -3.97 10.05
C HIS A 184 4.92 -3.96 9.16
N ALA A 185 3.71 -3.94 9.76
CA ALA A 185 2.46 -3.85 9.01
C ALA A 185 2.37 -2.54 8.22
N GLY A 186 2.80 -1.42 8.80
CA GLY A 186 2.85 -0.12 8.13
C GLY A 186 3.83 -0.10 6.97
N LEU A 187 5.09 -0.52 7.18
CA LEU A 187 6.11 -0.59 6.14
C LEU A 187 5.68 -1.52 4.99
N ARG A 188 5.17 -2.72 5.31
CA ARG A 188 4.64 -3.68 4.31
C ARG A 188 3.55 -3.05 3.44
N SER A 189 2.76 -2.15 4.01
CA SER A 189 1.70 -1.42 3.31
C SER A 189 2.20 -0.15 2.63
N GLY A 190 3.51 0.02 2.47
CA GLY A 190 4.16 1.15 1.80
C GLY A 190 4.27 2.43 2.64
N MET A 191 3.82 2.43 3.91
CA MET A 191 3.83 3.62 4.77
C MET A 191 5.26 4.06 5.08
N GLN A 192 5.50 5.36 5.06
CA GLN A 192 6.83 5.94 5.32
C GLN A 192 7.00 6.28 6.80
N LEU A 193 6.88 5.29 7.67
CA LEU A 193 7.00 5.46 9.12
C LEU A 193 8.44 5.75 9.55
N ARG A 194 8.63 6.54 10.61
CA ARG A 194 9.96 6.77 11.18
C ARG A 194 10.48 5.54 11.95
N TYR A 195 11.69 5.09 11.66
CA TYR A 195 12.32 3.96 12.37
C TYR A 195 13.86 4.06 12.43
N GLY A 196 14.52 3.04 13.00
CA GLY A 196 15.97 2.94 13.03
C GLY A 196 16.48 1.59 13.52
N CYS A 197 16.08 1.17 14.73
CA CYS A 197 16.51 -0.11 15.32
C CYS A 197 15.60 -1.31 15.01
N THR A 198 14.31 -1.05 14.79
CA THR A 198 13.24 -2.06 14.67
C THR A 198 13.09 -3.07 15.80
N ASP A 199 13.86 -3.00 16.89
CA ASP A 199 13.79 -3.95 18.03
C ASP A 199 13.14 -3.37 19.30
N GLY A 200 12.90 -2.04 19.32
CA GLY A 200 12.30 -1.32 20.45
C GLY A 200 13.30 -0.50 21.27
N SER A 201 14.59 -0.54 20.95
CA SER A 201 15.64 0.07 21.76
C SER A 201 15.85 1.59 21.57
N CYS A 202 15.59 2.13 20.38
CA CYS A 202 15.97 3.52 20.04
C CYS A 202 14.86 4.58 20.18
N GLY A 203 13.59 4.19 20.31
CA GLY A 203 12.46 5.13 20.41
C GLY A 203 12.10 5.95 19.16
N ARG A 204 12.85 5.84 18.04
CA ARG A 204 12.59 6.62 16.81
C ARG A 204 11.21 6.37 16.18
N CYS A 205 10.66 5.18 16.36
CA CYS A 205 9.32 4.81 15.89
C CYS A 205 8.21 5.08 16.91
N ARG A 206 8.40 6.09 17.77
CA ARG A 206 7.40 6.49 18.76
C ARG A 206 6.18 7.05 18.04
N ALA A 207 5.00 6.64 18.49
CA ALA A 207 3.70 7.11 18.02
C ALA A 207 2.77 7.28 19.21
N LYS A 208 1.73 8.11 19.07
CA LYS A 208 0.69 8.25 20.09
C LYS A 208 -0.57 7.53 19.66
N VAL A 209 -1.11 6.68 20.54
CA VAL A 209 -2.42 6.07 20.35
C VAL A 209 -3.49 7.11 20.70
N ILE A 210 -4.30 7.49 19.73
CA ILE A 210 -5.43 8.43 19.90
C ILE A 210 -6.69 7.67 20.30
N SER A 211 -6.93 6.53 19.67
CA SER A 211 -8.02 5.61 20.02
C SER A 211 -7.63 4.16 19.72
N GLY A 212 -8.30 3.24 20.41
CA GLY A 212 -8.00 1.80 20.35
C GLY A 212 -6.92 1.39 21.35
N GLU A 213 -6.54 0.11 21.29
CA GLU A 213 -5.59 -0.49 22.23
C GLU A 213 -4.41 -1.14 21.48
N ALA A 214 -3.20 -0.90 21.99
CA ALA A 214 -1.98 -1.51 21.50
C ALA A 214 -1.29 -2.29 22.62
N LYS A 215 -0.73 -3.45 22.29
CA LYS A 215 -0.03 -4.33 23.23
C LYS A 215 1.42 -4.47 22.81
N ARG A 216 2.32 -4.38 23.79
CA ARG A 216 3.73 -4.67 23.60
C ARG A 216 3.94 -6.18 23.39
N VAL A 217 4.63 -6.55 22.31
CA VAL A 217 4.88 -7.95 21.93
C VAL A 217 6.36 -8.31 21.92
N ARG A 218 7.27 -7.33 22.00
CA ARG A 218 8.72 -7.57 22.09
C ARG A 218 9.27 -7.36 23.49
N ALA A 219 10.25 -8.17 23.86
CA ALA A 219 10.81 -8.26 25.20
C ALA A 219 11.97 -7.29 25.50
N TYR A 220 12.41 -6.48 24.52
CA TYR A 220 13.50 -5.52 24.71
C TYR A 220 13.18 -4.47 25.78
N PRO A 221 14.16 -3.78 26.37
CA PRO A 221 13.91 -2.73 27.35
C PRO A 221 13.02 -1.61 26.80
N GLU A 222 12.14 -1.07 27.63
CA GLU A 222 11.32 0.07 27.25
C GLU A 222 12.19 1.33 27.13
N CYS A 223 12.09 2.00 25.98
CA CYS A 223 12.87 3.22 25.71
C CYS A 223 12.07 4.50 25.95
N LEU A 224 10.75 4.38 26.15
CA LEU A 224 9.86 5.48 26.51
C LEU A 224 9.86 5.71 28.02
N SER A 225 9.69 6.95 28.46
CA SER A 225 9.53 7.28 29.87
C SER A 225 8.15 6.85 30.41
N GLU A 226 8.02 6.74 31.73
CA GLU A 226 6.71 6.44 32.36
C GLU A 226 5.65 7.49 32.00
N ASP A 227 6.04 8.76 31.90
CA ASP A 227 5.15 9.86 31.50
C ASP A 227 4.69 9.71 30.04
N GLU A 228 5.58 9.27 29.14
CA GLU A 228 5.24 9.03 27.74
C GLU A 228 4.26 7.87 27.59
N LEU A 229 4.50 6.77 28.31
CA LEU A 229 3.58 5.62 28.33
C LEU A 229 2.21 6.03 28.89
N ALA A 230 2.20 6.77 30.00
CA ALA A 230 0.97 7.29 30.60
C ALA A 230 0.22 8.26 29.67
N ALA A 231 0.95 8.99 28.81
CA ALA A 231 0.37 9.85 27.77
C ALA A 231 -0.10 9.11 26.51
N GLY A 232 0.00 7.77 26.49
CA GLY A 232 -0.46 6.92 25.40
C GLY A 232 0.55 6.76 24.25
N TYR A 233 1.83 7.04 24.48
CA TYR A 233 2.87 6.77 23.49
C TYR A 233 3.28 5.30 23.50
N VAL A 234 3.55 4.78 22.30
CA VAL A 234 4.02 3.42 22.05
C VAL A 234 5.16 3.43 21.03
N THR A 235 5.94 2.36 20.99
CA THR A 235 6.94 2.12 19.94
C THR A 235 6.38 1.16 18.90
N LEU A 236 6.18 1.64 17.67
CA LEU A 236 5.53 0.86 16.60
C LEU A 236 6.22 -0.47 16.32
N CYS A 237 7.54 -0.54 16.47
CA CYS A 237 8.32 -1.76 16.23
C CYS A 237 8.23 -2.81 17.34
N ALA A 238 7.70 -2.46 18.52
CA ALA A 238 7.56 -3.37 19.65
C ALA A 238 6.10 -3.61 20.06
N HIS A 239 5.14 -2.91 19.44
CA HIS A 239 3.72 -2.99 19.75
C HIS A 239 2.91 -3.52 18.57
N THR A 240 1.89 -4.30 18.88
CA THR A 240 0.84 -4.76 17.95
C THR A 240 -0.50 -4.10 18.30
N ALA A 241 -1.47 -4.16 17.38
CA ALA A 241 -2.82 -3.63 17.58
C ALA A 241 -3.77 -4.69 18.16
N MET A 242 -4.32 -4.42 19.34
CA MET A 242 -5.33 -5.28 19.96
C MET A 242 -6.70 -5.07 19.31
N THR A 243 -7.04 -3.81 19.01
CA THR A 243 -8.27 -3.40 18.33
C THR A 243 -7.93 -2.63 17.05
N ASP A 244 -8.94 -2.14 16.34
CA ASP A 244 -8.72 -1.05 15.39
C ASP A 244 -8.11 0.16 16.15
N VAL A 245 -7.08 0.80 15.58
CA VAL A 245 -6.32 1.87 16.24
C VAL A 245 -6.17 3.10 15.36
N LEU A 246 -6.32 4.27 15.99
CA LEU A 246 -5.98 5.56 15.39
C LEU A 246 -4.68 6.05 16.00
N LEU A 247 -3.66 6.24 15.16
CA LEU A 247 -2.33 6.63 15.58
C LEU A 247 -2.00 8.03 15.08
N GLN A 248 -1.46 8.87 15.97
CA GLN A 248 -0.74 10.06 15.57
C GLN A 248 0.74 9.68 15.40
N VAL A 249 1.22 9.80 14.16
CA VAL A 249 2.56 9.38 13.75
C VAL A 249 3.27 10.49 12.99
N ASP A 250 4.58 10.52 13.13
CA ASP A 250 5.44 11.34 12.27
C ASP A 250 5.86 10.48 11.08
N GLU A 251 5.16 10.64 9.96
CA GLU A 251 5.54 10.06 8.68
C GLU A 251 6.68 10.88 8.05
N VAL A 252 7.61 10.18 7.43
CA VAL A 252 8.72 10.77 6.69
C VAL A 252 8.28 10.96 5.26
N THR A 253 8.02 12.19 4.84
CA THR A 253 7.48 12.47 3.50
C THR A 253 8.50 13.09 2.56
N ARG A 254 9.64 13.55 3.11
CA ARG A 254 10.66 14.29 2.37
C ARG A 254 12.05 13.71 2.60
N PRO A 255 12.91 13.71 1.57
CA PRO A 255 14.30 13.26 1.69
C PRO A 255 15.07 13.96 2.82
N GLU A 256 14.85 15.27 3.02
CA GLU A 256 15.58 16.06 4.03
C GLU A 256 15.28 15.66 5.48
N GLU A 257 14.21 14.89 5.72
CA GLU A 257 13.80 14.43 7.04
C GLU A 257 14.52 13.14 7.49
N ILE A 258 15.31 12.55 6.59
CA ILE A 258 16.17 11.39 6.85
C ILE A 258 17.62 11.84 6.86
N GLU A 259 18.28 11.61 8.00
CA GLU A 259 19.71 11.84 8.11
C GLU A 259 20.50 10.73 7.40
N THR A 260 21.66 11.09 6.85
CA THR A 260 22.62 10.11 6.35
C THR A 260 23.08 9.20 7.48
N GLN A 261 22.93 7.91 7.27
CA GLN A 261 23.30 6.82 8.16
C GLN A 261 24.53 6.11 7.59
N SER A 262 25.45 5.71 8.46
CA SER A 262 26.54 4.80 8.13
C SER A 262 26.36 3.54 8.95
N LEU A 263 26.18 2.40 8.28
CA LEU A 263 25.87 1.14 8.95
C LEU A 263 26.59 -0.05 8.31
N PRO A 264 27.04 -1.02 9.12
CA PRO A 264 27.56 -2.28 8.61
C PRO A 264 26.42 -3.15 8.07
N ALA A 265 26.70 -3.90 7.03
CA ALA A 265 25.80 -4.87 6.43
C ALA A 265 26.57 -6.12 6.00
N THR A 266 25.84 -7.20 5.82
CA THR A 266 26.37 -8.48 5.32
C THR A 266 25.72 -8.80 3.98
N LEU A 267 26.52 -9.28 3.04
CA LEU A 267 26.04 -9.86 1.81
C LEU A 267 25.15 -11.07 2.12
N ARG A 268 23.94 -11.09 1.57
CA ARG A 268 22.99 -12.20 1.72
C ARG A 268 22.89 -13.03 0.44
N ARG A 269 22.81 -12.37 -0.71
CA ARG A 269 22.62 -13.02 -2.01
C ARG A 269 23.20 -12.18 -3.13
N VAL A 270 23.74 -12.87 -4.13
CA VAL A 270 24.16 -12.29 -5.41
C VAL A 270 23.36 -12.98 -6.52
N ASP A 271 22.59 -12.20 -7.26
CA ASP A 271 21.72 -12.69 -8.33
C ASP A 271 22.28 -12.23 -9.70
N ASP A 272 22.42 -13.14 -10.66
CA ASP A 272 22.67 -12.76 -12.05
C ASP A 272 21.35 -12.30 -12.68
N LEU A 273 21.24 -11.00 -12.95
CA LEU A 273 20.06 -10.41 -13.58
C LEU A 273 20.18 -10.41 -15.11
N GLY A 274 21.30 -10.87 -15.66
CA GLY A 274 21.59 -10.91 -17.08
C GLY A 274 22.14 -9.59 -17.63
N GLN A 275 22.75 -9.68 -18.82
CA GLN A 275 23.33 -8.52 -19.54
C GLN A 275 24.41 -7.75 -18.76
N GLY A 276 25.14 -8.45 -17.89
CA GLY A 276 26.18 -7.85 -17.05
C GLY A 276 25.64 -7.11 -15.82
N MET A 277 24.34 -7.19 -15.55
CA MET A 277 23.71 -6.68 -14.34
C MET A 277 23.73 -7.74 -13.25
N ILE A 278 24.21 -7.36 -12.06
CA ILE A 278 24.24 -8.19 -10.86
C ILE A 278 23.35 -7.55 -9.79
N GLY A 279 22.45 -8.34 -9.23
CA GLY A 279 21.62 -7.99 -8.07
C GLY A 279 22.37 -8.30 -6.79
N LEU A 280 22.65 -7.29 -5.97
CA LEU A 280 23.31 -7.43 -4.68
C LEU A 280 22.27 -7.25 -3.57
N VAL A 281 21.93 -8.33 -2.87
CA VAL A 281 21.01 -8.28 -1.72
C VAL A 281 21.82 -8.31 -0.43
N VAL A 282 21.65 -7.29 0.40
CA VAL A 282 22.42 -7.08 1.62
C VAL A 282 21.49 -6.86 2.81
N ASN A 283 21.91 -7.31 3.99
CA ASN A 283 21.17 -7.12 5.23
C ASN A 283 21.98 -6.20 6.16
N PRO A 284 21.42 -5.05 6.60
CA PRO A 284 21.95 -4.30 7.73
C PRO A 284 22.17 -5.18 8.96
N VAL A 285 23.31 -5.06 9.62
CA VAL A 285 23.60 -5.80 10.86
C VAL A 285 22.71 -5.28 11.98
N GLU A 286 22.07 -6.20 12.71
CA GLU A 286 21.20 -5.84 13.84
C GLU A 286 21.95 -5.06 14.93
N PRO A 287 21.30 -4.09 15.59
CA PRO A 287 19.90 -3.68 15.40
C PRO A 287 19.73 -2.63 14.30
N HIS A 288 20.77 -2.28 13.53
CA HIS A 288 20.70 -1.19 12.57
C HIS A 288 19.77 -1.53 11.39
N ARG A 289 19.07 -0.52 10.89
CA ARG A 289 18.30 -0.57 9.65
C ARG A 289 18.52 0.72 8.89
N LEU A 290 18.62 0.64 7.57
CA LEU A 290 18.67 1.83 6.73
C LEU A 290 17.25 2.38 6.59
N GLN A 291 16.99 3.57 7.11
CA GLN A 291 15.78 4.30 6.75
C GLN A 291 16.01 5.03 5.42
N PHE A 292 15.14 4.84 4.43
CA PHE A 292 15.20 5.50 3.12
C PHE A 292 13.81 5.64 2.49
N LEU A 293 13.69 6.51 1.48
CA LEU A 293 12.53 6.63 0.60
C LEU A 293 12.82 5.91 -0.72
N SER A 294 11.78 5.35 -1.35
CA SER A 294 11.94 4.67 -2.65
C SER A 294 12.57 5.59 -3.69
N GLY A 295 13.42 5.04 -4.55
CA GLY A 295 14.16 5.78 -5.56
C GLY A 295 15.43 6.50 -5.09
N GLN A 296 15.69 6.56 -3.77
CA GLN A 296 16.96 7.03 -3.23
C GLN A 296 18.12 6.05 -3.51
N SER A 297 19.33 6.50 -3.22
CA SER A 297 20.59 5.79 -3.43
C SER A 297 21.38 5.66 -2.13
N ALA A 298 22.33 4.73 -2.10
CA ALA A 298 23.32 4.61 -1.02
C ALA A 298 24.68 4.29 -1.61
N GLN A 299 25.74 4.71 -0.91
CA GLN A 299 27.09 4.26 -1.20
C GLN A 299 27.34 2.90 -0.56
N ILE A 300 27.89 1.99 -1.34
CA ILE A 300 28.32 0.67 -0.91
C ILE A 300 29.84 0.68 -0.86
N ARG A 301 30.42 0.14 0.22
CA ARG A 301 31.87 0.02 0.39
C ARG A 301 32.26 -1.39 0.80
N ILE A 302 33.16 -2.00 0.04
CA ILE A 302 33.74 -3.33 0.27
C ILE A 302 35.26 -3.18 0.24
N GLY A 303 35.89 -3.20 1.42
CA GLY A 303 37.31 -2.83 1.55
C GLY A 303 37.56 -1.43 1.02
N ASP A 304 38.47 -1.29 0.05
CA ASP A 304 38.80 -0.01 -0.60
C ASP A 304 37.88 0.32 -1.80
N ALA A 305 37.03 -0.62 -2.24
CA ALA A 305 36.14 -0.43 -3.37
C ALA A 305 34.83 0.23 -2.90
N ALA A 306 34.52 1.42 -3.41
CA ALA A 306 33.29 2.13 -3.07
C ALA A 306 32.66 2.79 -4.29
N ALA A 307 31.33 2.74 -4.38
CA ALA A 307 30.53 3.47 -5.37
C ALA A 307 29.08 3.63 -4.89
N SER A 308 28.37 4.59 -5.46
CA SER A 308 26.97 4.85 -5.13
C SER A 308 26.07 4.21 -6.17
N TYR A 309 25.03 3.52 -5.71
CA TYR A 309 24.02 2.92 -6.57
C TYR A 309 22.61 3.26 -6.06
N PRO A 310 21.60 3.33 -6.95
CA PRO A 310 20.21 3.39 -6.52
C PRO A 310 19.84 2.14 -5.71
N ILE A 311 19.05 2.34 -4.65
CA ILE A 311 18.44 1.24 -3.92
C ILE A 311 17.28 0.71 -4.77
N ALA A 312 17.35 -0.57 -5.13
CA ALA A 312 16.41 -1.23 -6.03
C ALA A 312 15.21 -1.89 -5.34
N SER A 313 15.31 -2.15 -4.03
CA SER A 313 14.20 -2.69 -3.23
C SER A 313 13.27 -1.58 -2.73
N CYS A 314 12.01 -1.93 -2.44
CA CYS A 314 11.11 -1.05 -1.69
C CYS A 314 11.59 -0.85 -0.25
N PRO A 315 11.44 0.36 0.34
CA PRO A 315 11.52 0.56 1.80
C PRO A 315 10.43 -0.20 2.61
N CYS A 316 9.55 -0.94 1.92
CA CYS A 316 8.52 -1.80 2.49
C CYS A 316 9.08 -3.03 3.24
N ASP A 317 10.35 -3.36 2.98
CA ASP A 317 11.12 -4.36 3.72
C ASP A 317 12.40 -3.71 4.25
N GLU A 318 12.44 -3.47 5.55
CA GLU A 318 13.57 -2.85 6.20
C GLU A 318 14.75 -3.82 6.43
N THR A 319 14.55 -5.12 6.20
CA THR A 319 15.56 -6.15 6.46
C THR A 319 16.49 -6.40 5.28
N GLN A 320 16.03 -6.15 4.05
CA GLN A 320 16.73 -6.47 2.82
C GLN A 320 16.86 -5.25 1.92
N ILE A 321 18.09 -4.95 1.54
CA ILE A 321 18.40 -3.85 0.63
C ILE A 321 18.98 -4.46 -0.63
N GLU A 322 18.36 -4.18 -1.77
CA GLU A 322 18.79 -4.67 -3.09
C GLU A 322 19.45 -3.52 -3.87
N PHE A 323 20.52 -3.83 -4.58
CA PHE A 323 21.17 -2.93 -5.55
C PHE A 323 21.34 -3.64 -6.88
N HIS A 324 21.25 -2.92 -7.99
CA HIS A 324 21.60 -3.45 -9.31
C HIS A 324 22.92 -2.82 -9.78
N ILE A 325 23.94 -3.65 -9.97
CA ILE A 325 25.29 -3.22 -10.32
C ILE A 325 25.58 -3.67 -11.75
N ASN A 326 25.91 -2.72 -12.62
CA ASN A 326 26.43 -3.05 -13.95
C ASN A 326 27.94 -3.32 -13.84
N THR A 327 28.34 -4.56 -14.11
CA THR A 327 29.74 -4.99 -14.06
C THR A 327 30.65 -4.29 -15.06
N ALA A 328 30.08 -3.61 -16.06
CA ALA A 328 30.81 -2.80 -17.04
C ALA A 328 31.02 -1.34 -16.61
N ASP A 329 30.49 -0.91 -15.45
CA ASP A 329 30.69 0.45 -14.97
C ASP A 329 32.16 0.70 -14.60
N ASP A 330 32.66 1.89 -14.94
CA ASP A 330 34.04 2.31 -14.63
C ASP A 330 34.16 2.79 -13.17
N ASN A 331 33.95 1.87 -12.23
CA ASN A 331 34.18 2.13 -10.81
C ASN A 331 34.74 0.92 -10.05
N PRO A 332 35.46 1.15 -8.93
CA PRO A 332 36.11 0.07 -8.17
C PRO A 332 35.14 -1.00 -7.66
N LEU A 333 33.90 -0.63 -7.31
CA LEU A 333 32.92 -1.58 -6.80
C LEU A 333 32.42 -2.52 -7.90
N ALA A 334 32.11 -1.99 -9.09
CA ALA A 334 31.71 -2.80 -10.25
C ALA A 334 32.79 -3.82 -10.61
N ALA A 335 34.06 -3.39 -10.63
CA ALA A 335 35.20 -4.29 -10.84
C ALA A 335 35.32 -5.37 -9.74
N ARG A 336 35.11 -4.99 -8.46
CA ARG A 336 35.10 -5.92 -7.32
C ARG A 336 33.99 -6.97 -7.45
N VAL A 337 32.78 -6.55 -7.84
CA VAL A 337 31.63 -7.44 -8.06
C VAL A 337 31.86 -8.36 -9.27
N ALA A 338 32.40 -7.83 -10.37
CA ALA A 338 32.74 -8.60 -11.56
C ALA A 338 33.81 -9.69 -11.28
N ALA A 339 34.70 -9.46 -10.32
CA ALA A 339 35.68 -10.44 -9.87
C ALA A 339 35.09 -11.56 -8.98
N GLY A 340 33.81 -11.45 -8.58
CA GLY A 340 33.11 -12.36 -7.69
C GLY A 340 33.24 -11.96 -6.22
N LEU A 341 32.17 -12.16 -5.44
CA LEU A 341 32.12 -11.87 -4.00
C LEU A 341 32.06 -13.19 -3.21
N ASP A 342 32.58 -13.18 -1.98
CA ASP A 342 32.48 -14.35 -1.09
C ASP A 342 31.11 -14.36 -0.39
N ASP A 343 30.56 -15.55 -0.08
CA ASP A 343 29.21 -15.73 0.49
C ASP A 343 28.98 -15.03 1.86
N VAL A 344 30.02 -14.50 2.51
CA VAL A 344 29.97 -13.87 3.85
C VAL A 344 30.66 -12.50 3.87
N GLU A 345 30.65 -11.78 2.75
CA GLU A 345 31.31 -10.49 2.66
C GLU A 345 30.62 -9.43 3.53
N THR A 346 31.40 -8.77 4.41
CA THR A 346 30.91 -7.61 5.18
C THR A 346 31.18 -6.34 4.40
N LEU A 347 30.22 -5.43 4.42
CA LEU A 347 30.26 -4.17 3.69
C LEU A 347 29.70 -3.04 4.54
N GLU A 348 30.00 -1.82 4.15
CA GLU A 348 29.43 -0.62 4.75
C GLU A 348 28.45 0.04 3.77
N LEU A 349 27.31 0.48 4.32
CA LEU A 349 26.33 1.29 3.61
C LEU A 349 26.37 2.71 4.17
N GLU A 350 26.39 3.69 3.27
CA GLU A 350 26.32 5.10 3.62
C GLU A 350 25.23 5.81 2.80
N GLY A 351 24.13 6.18 3.46
CA GLY A 351 22.95 6.75 2.81
C GLY A 351 21.78 6.98 3.78
N PRO A 352 20.59 7.33 3.28
CA PRO A 352 20.25 7.47 1.88
C PRO A 352 20.69 8.81 1.29
N ARG A 353 20.67 8.91 -0.04
CA ARG A 353 20.96 10.12 -0.82
C ARG A 353 20.01 10.26 -2.00
N GLY A 354 19.74 11.50 -2.39
CA GLY A 354 18.92 11.85 -3.56
C GLY A 354 17.49 12.23 -3.23
N ASP A 355 16.87 12.95 -4.16
CA ASP A 355 15.52 13.53 -4.07
C ASP A 355 14.52 12.93 -5.08
N PHE A 356 14.98 11.96 -5.89
CA PHE A 356 14.15 11.18 -6.80
C PHE A 356 13.30 10.16 -6.02
N VAL A 357 12.24 10.65 -5.35
CA VAL A 357 11.39 9.85 -4.49
C VAL A 357 9.93 9.84 -4.95
N LEU A 358 9.17 8.81 -4.59
CA LEU A 358 7.73 8.75 -4.87
C LEU A 358 6.99 9.83 -4.07
N ASN A 359 5.95 10.42 -4.65
CA ASN A 359 5.00 11.25 -3.91
C ASN A 359 3.83 10.39 -3.40
N PRO A 360 3.81 9.98 -2.12
CA PRO A 360 2.78 9.07 -1.61
C PRO A 360 1.39 9.73 -1.49
N GLU A 361 1.32 11.05 -1.43
CA GLU A 361 0.04 11.80 -1.31
C GLU A 361 -0.67 12.00 -2.65
N SER A 362 -0.01 11.65 -3.76
CA SER A 362 -0.59 11.82 -5.09
C SER A 362 -1.66 10.78 -5.38
N VAL A 363 -2.81 11.26 -5.86
CA VAL A 363 -3.90 10.41 -6.36
C VAL A 363 -3.87 10.24 -7.89
N HIS A 364 -2.80 10.72 -8.52
CA HIS A 364 -2.60 10.65 -9.96
C HIS A 364 -2.22 9.24 -10.41
N SER A 365 -2.44 8.95 -11.70
CA SER A 365 -1.85 7.78 -12.32
C SER A 365 -0.34 7.98 -12.46
N LEU A 366 0.43 6.89 -12.40
CA LEU A 366 1.89 6.95 -12.39
C LEU A 366 2.45 6.50 -13.73
N VAL A 367 3.44 7.23 -14.23
CA VAL A 367 4.19 6.88 -15.44
C VAL A 367 5.66 6.76 -15.10
N PHE A 368 6.18 5.54 -15.17
CA PHE A 368 7.57 5.19 -14.97
C PHE A 368 8.25 4.99 -16.33
N ILE A 369 9.38 5.66 -16.53
CA ILE A 369 10.21 5.50 -17.72
C ILE A 369 11.60 5.10 -17.26
N ALA A 370 12.03 3.89 -17.61
CA ALA A 370 13.39 3.40 -17.38
C ALA A 370 14.14 3.34 -18.72
N TRP A 371 15.31 3.95 -18.78
CA TRP A 371 16.16 3.95 -19.96
C TRP A 371 17.34 2.99 -19.80
N ASP A 372 17.53 2.09 -20.77
CA ASP A 372 18.57 1.06 -20.78
C ASP A 372 18.65 0.29 -19.45
N ARG A 373 19.65 0.57 -18.61
CA ARG A 373 19.88 -0.13 -17.34
C ARG A 373 19.40 0.65 -16.11
N GLU A 374 18.81 1.83 -16.30
CA GLU A 374 18.30 2.74 -15.25
C GLU A 374 16.95 2.29 -14.66
N PHE A 375 16.88 1.02 -14.24
CA PHE A 375 15.65 0.43 -13.70
C PHE A 375 15.67 0.25 -12.18
N ALA A 376 16.82 0.31 -11.51
CA ALA A 376 16.92 0.11 -10.06
C ALA A 376 16.02 1.08 -9.26
N SER A 377 16.21 2.39 -9.44
CA SER A 377 15.38 3.40 -8.75
C SER A 377 13.90 3.29 -9.14
N ILE A 378 13.62 3.02 -10.42
CA ILE A 378 12.26 2.84 -10.96
C ILE A 378 11.57 1.62 -10.33
N LYS A 379 12.28 0.50 -10.18
CA LYS A 379 11.79 -0.71 -9.48
C LYS A 379 11.37 -0.37 -8.05
N SER A 380 12.23 0.31 -7.30
CA SER A 380 11.93 0.72 -5.92
C SER A 380 10.66 1.59 -5.83
N LEU A 381 10.49 2.54 -6.74
CA LEU A 381 9.30 3.41 -6.81
C LEU A 381 8.03 2.62 -7.18
N ILE A 382 8.10 1.75 -8.20
CA ILE A 382 6.98 0.90 -8.63
C ILE A 382 6.56 0.00 -7.48
N GLU A 383 7.52 -0.64 -6.84
CA GLU A 383 7.25 -1.55 -5.72
C GLU A 383 6.54 -0.84 -4.56
N GLN A 384 6.97 0.37 -4.20
CA GLN A 384 6.24 1.14 -3.18
C GLN A 384 4.85 1.56 -3.65
N ALA A 385 4.71 2.01 -4.89
CA ALA A 385 3.41 2.41 -5.44
C ALA A 385 2.39 1.27 -5.45
N LEU A 386 2.86 0.05 -5.74
CA LEU A 386 2.06 -1.17 -5.67
C LEU A 386 1.68 -1.52 -4.22
N ALA A 387 2.61 -1.40 -3.27
CA ALA A 387 2.33 -1.65 -1.85
C ALA A 387 1.31 -0.66 -1.25
N LEU A 388 1.32 0.59 -1.73
CA LEU A 388 0.37 1.63 -1.32
C LEU A 388 -1.04 1.42 -1.94
N ASP A 389 -1.14 0.80 -3.11
CA ASP A 389 -2.38 0.63 -3.91
C ASP A 389 -3.18 1.93 -4.08
N VAL A 390 -2.49 3.08 -4.22
CA VAL A 390 -3.11 4.41 -4.34
C VAL A 390 -3.29 4.89 -5.78
N ALA A 391 -2.49 4.37 -6.72
CA ALA A 391 -2.51 4.82 -8.12
C ALA A 391 -3.63 4.13 -8.90
N GLU A 392 -4.43 4.91 -9.63
CA GLU A 392 -5.50 4.35 -10.47
C GLU A 392 -4.90 3.50 -11.62
N GLN A 393 -3.86 4.01 -12.28
CA GLN A 393 -3.11 3.31 -13.32
C GLN A 393 -1.61 3.49 -13.10
N ILE A 394 -0.85 2.45 -13.41
CA ILE A 394 0.61 2.45 -13.43
C ILE A 394 1.06 2.07 -14.84
N TYR A 395 1.83 2.94 -15.48
CA TYR A 395 2.43 2.69 -16.79
C TYR A 395 3.94 2.57 -16.63
N ILE A 396 4.51 1.50 -17.15
CA ILE A 396 5.94 1.20 -17.11
C ILE A 396 6.43 1.13 -18.54
N TYR A 397 7.27 2.09 -18.91
CA TYR A 397 7.95 2.13 -20.20
C TYR A 397 9.43 1.83 -19.99
N TRP A 398 9.90 0.76 -20.62
CA TRP A 398 11.32 0.43 -20.58
C TRP A 398 11.92 0.55 -21.98
N VAL A 399 12.73 1.59 -22.16
CA VAL A 399 13.36 1.91 -23.44
C VAL A 399 14.74 1.26 -23.50
N THR A 400 15.03 0.48 -24.54
CA THR A 400 16.36 -0.08 -24.78
C THR A 400 16.97 0.46 -26.07
N THR A 401 18.27 0.72 -26.05
CA THR A 401 19.03 1.28 -27.19
C THR A 401 19.88 0.26 -27.92
N ASP A 402 20.25 -0.83 -27.25
CA ASP A 402 21.06 -1.91 -27.82
C ASP A 402 20.21 -3.00 -28.53
N GLY A 403 18.88 -2.83 -28.59
CA GLY A 403 17.94 -3.83 -29.09
C GLY A 403 17.81 -5.06 -28.19
N GLY A 404 18.51 -5.07 -27.05
CA GLY A 404 18.45 -6.09 -26.02
C GLY A 404 17.12 -6.07 -25.28
N ARG A 405 16.74 -7.23 -24.72
CA ARG A 405 15.60 -7.30 -23.78
C ARG A 405 16.02 -6.65 -22.48
N PRO A 406 15.15 -5.94 -21.75
CA PRO A 406 15.45 -5.51 -20.39
C PRO A 406 15.87 -6.65 -19.45
N TYR A 407 16.81 -6.41 -18.54
CA TYR A 407 17.39 -7.43 -17.65
C TYR A 407 16.40 -7.99 -16.61
N LEU A 408 15.34 -7.24 -16.28
CA LEU A 408 14.19 -7.71 -15.47
C LEU A 408 12.88 -7.67 -16.26
N HIS A 409 12.93 -7.92 -17.57
CA HIS A 409 11.75 -7.92 -18.44
C HIS A 409 10.61 -8.82 -17.91
N ASN A 410 10.95 -10.01 -17.41
CA ASN A 410 9.96 -10.96 -16.92
C ASN A 410 9.27 -10.49 -15.63
N LEU A 411 9.94 -9.69 -14.79
CA LEU A 411 9.33 -9.11 -13.59
C LEU A 411 8.24 -8.11 -13.96
N CYS A 412 8.52 -7.20 -14.89
CA CYS A 412 7.53 -6.21 -15.37
C CYS A 412 6.33 -6.90 -16.05
N ARG A 413 6.59 -7.97 -16.82
CA ARG A 413 5.55 -8.82 -17.40
C ARG A 413 4.69 -9.48 -16.34
N ALA A 414 5.32 -10.04 -15.29
CA ALA A 414 4.59 -10.66 -14.18
C ALA A 414 3.70 -9.65 -13.45
N TRP A 415 4.17 -8.41 -13.23
CA TRP A 415 3.34 -7.36 -12.65
C TRP A 415 2.14 -7.01 -13.53
N GLN A 416 2.33 -6.81 -14.84
CA GLN A 416 1.21 -6.58 -15.76
C GLN A 416 0.22 -7.75 -15.78
N ASP A 417 0.72 -8.99 -15.82
CA ASP A 417 -0.12 -10.18 -15.94
C ASP A 417 -0.91 -10.46 -14.64
N ALA A 418 -0.40 -10.00 -13.49
CA ALA A 418 -1.00 -10.23 -12.17
C ALA A 418 -1.82 -9.06 -11.63
N ILE A 419 -1.61 -7.85 -12.16
CA ILE A 419 -2.17 -6.61 -11.59
C ILE A 419 -2.85 -5.81 -12.71
N ASP A 420 -4.18 -5.77 -12.67
CA ASP A 420 -5.02 -5.23 -13.74
C ASP A 420 -4.73 -3.77 -14.12
N ASN A 421 -4.19 -2.96 -13.21
CA ASN A 421 -3.88 -1.55 -13.45
C ASN A 421 -2.40 -1.27 -13.72
N VAL A 422 -1.59 -2.30 -13.95
CA VAL A 422 -0.20 -2.18 -14.38
C VAL A 422 -0.10 -2.45 -15.86
N ASN A 423 0.46 -1.49 -16.60
CA ASN A 423 0.65 -1.57 -18.03
C ASN A 423 2.15 -1.49 -18.32
N TYR A 424 2.71 -2.50 -18.97
CA TYR A 424 4.14 -2.56 -19.28
C TYR A 424 4.38 -2.61 -20.78
N MET A 425 5.18 -1.66 -21.28
CA MET A 425 5.60 -1.64 -22.67
C MET A 425 7.11 -1.49 -22.77
N ARG A 426 7.73 -2.42 -23.50
CA ARG A 426 9.11 -2.28 -23.96
C ARG A 426 9.12 -1.42 -25.22
N LEU A 427 10.04 -0.46 -25.26
CA LEU A 427 10.29 0.40 -26.40
C LEU A 427 11.73 0.23 -26.86
N GLU A 428 11.96 0.33 -28.17
CA GLU A 428 13.29 0.33 -28.75
C GLU A 428 13.58 1.72 -29.32
N ALA A 429 14.73 2.29 -28.95
CA ALA A 429 15.19 3.57 -29.45
C ALA A 429 16.52 3.38 -30.16
N ASP A 430 16.69 3.99 -31.32
CA ASP A 430 17.98 3.98 -32.01
C ASP A 430 18.93 5.01 -31.33
N PRO A 431 20.07 4.58 -30.76
CA PRO A 431 21.03 5.49 -30.14
C PRO A 431 21.64 6.50 -31.14
N ALA A 432 21.60 6.24 -32.44
CA ALA A 432 22.00 7.23 -33.45
C ALA A 432 21.00 8.40 -33.58
N VAL A 433 19.82 8.29 -32.97
CA VAL A 433 18.73 9.28 -33.04
C VAL A 433 18.36 9.80 -31.65
N TYR A 434 19.36 10.04 -30.79
CA TYR A 434 19.17 10.86 -29.59
C TYR A 434 18.64 12.25 -30.00
N GLY A 435 17.39 12.55 -29.65
CA GLY A 435 16.74 13.82 -29.98
C GLY A 435 15.28 13.66 -30.43
N GLU A 436 14.98 14.08 -31.66
CA GLU A 436 13.62 14.21 -32.23
C GLU A 436 12.80 12.92 -32.13
N ARG A 437 13.40 11.77 -32.45
CA ARG A 437 12.69 10.48 -32.53
C ARG A 437 12.38 9.89 -31.15
N THR A 438 13.26 10.05 -30.17
CA THR A 438 12.96 9.73 -28.77
C THR A 438 11.84 10.61 -28.22
N ARG A 439 11.90 11.93 -28.49
CA ARG A 439 10.81 12.86 -28.14
C ARG A 439 9.50 12.50 -28.83
N GLN A 440 9.57 11.97 -30.06
CA GLN A 440 8.42 11.50 -30.82
C GLN A 440 7.89 10.18 -30.26
N VAL A 441 8.70 9.18 -29.90
CA VAL A 441 8.22 7.93 -29.30
C VAL A 441 7.60 8.18 -27.93
N ILE A 442 8.28 8.94 -27.05
CA ILE A 442 7.71 9.36 -25.76
C ILE A 442 6.47 10.22 -26.02
N GLY A 443 6.55 11.13 -27.00
CA GLY A 443 5.49 12.04 -27.35
C GLY A 443 4.23 11.39 -27.92
N ASP A 444 4.39 10.38 -28.77
CA ASP A 444 3.34 9.58 -29.38
C ASP A 444 2.75 8.63 -28.35
N THR A 445 3.58 8.01 -27.49
CA THR A 445 3.11 7.22 -26.34
C THR A 445 2.28 8.07 -25.37
N LEU A 446 2.76 9.28 -25.04
CA LEU A 446 2.01 10.22 -24.21
C LEU A 446 0.76 10.77 -24.91
N ALA A 447 0.80 10.95 -26.23
CA ALA A 447 -0.35 11.39 -27.02
C ALA A 447 -1.41 10.28 -27.15
N GLU A 448 -0.99 9.01 -27.22
CA GLU A 448 -1.87 7.84 -27.22
C GLU A 448 -2.53 7.67 -25.84
N LEU A 449 -1.76 7.80 -24.75
CA LEU A 449 -2.29 7.87 -23.39
C LEU A 449 -3.26 9.05 -23.21
N ALA A 450 -2.91 10.23 -23.74
CA ALA A 450 -3.76 11.42 -23.69
C ALA A 450 -5.01 11.31 -24.58
N GLY A 451 -4.98 10.47 -25.62
CA GLY A 451 -6.12 10.17 -26.48
C GLY A 451 -7.22 9.41 -25.74
N GLN A 452 -6.86 8.62 -24.72
CA GLN A 452 -7.78 7.93 -23.82
C GLN A 452 -8.17 8.81 -22.61
N HIS A 453 -7.27 9.66 -22.15
CA HIS A 453 -7.48 10.59 -21.04
C HIS A 453 -7.06 12.02 -21.44
N TYR A 454 -8.01 12.87 -21.84
CA TYR A 454 -7.79 14.23 -22.38
C TYR A 454 -6.98 15.21 -21.49
N ASN A 455 -6.47 14.80 -20.32
CA ASN A 455 -5.78 15.66 -19.36
C ASN A 455 -4.48 15.04 -18.84
N VAL A 456 -3.34 15.35 -19.46
CA VAL A 456 -1.99 14.91 -19.03
C VAL A 456 -1.60 15.33 -17.59
N LYS A 457 -2.37 16.23 -16.96
CA LYS A 457 -2.12 16.72 -15.59
C LYS A 457 -2.53 15.74 -14.49
N VAL A 458 -3.17 14.63 -14.87
CA VAL A 458 -3.59 13.55 -13.96
C VAL A 458 -2.51 12.48 -13.80
N PHE A 459 -1.29 12.75 -14.30
CA PHE A 459 -0.17 11.82 -14.26
C PHE A 459 1.03 12.42 -13.53
N ASP A 460 1.68 11.60 -12.69
CA ASP A 460 3.02 11.88 -12.19
C ASP A 460 4.04 11.02 -12.94
N PHE A 461 5.11 11.67 -13.41
CA PHE A 461 6.16 11.10 -14.25
C PHE A 461 7.45 10.91 -13.46
N TYR A 462 8.01 9.71 -13.54
CA TYR A 462 9.27 9.31 -12.93
C TYR A 462 10.17 8.73 -14.01
N ILE A 463 11.26 9.44 -14.34
CA ILE A 463 12.10 9.11 -15.50
C ILE A 463 13.54 8.87 -15.03
N GLY A 464 14.02 7.65 -15.17
CA GLY A 464 15.42 7.25 -14.98
C GLY A 464 16.12 7.11 -16.33
N GLY A 465 17.25 7.77 -16.52
CA GLY A 465 17.98 7.73 -17.80
C GLY A 465 19.14 8.71 -17.88
N PRO A 466 19.89 8.70 -19.00
CA PRO A 466 20.93 9.69 -19.25
C PRO A 466 20.42 11.13 -19.12
N GLU A 467 21.25 12.04 -18.59
CA GLU A 467 20.89 13.45 -18.35
C GLU A 467 20.26 14.13 -19.57
N THR A 468 20.83 13.89 -20.76
CA THR A 468 20.32 14.44 -22.03
C THR A 468 18.87 14.04 -22.33
N VAL A 469 18.49 12.81 -21.99
CA VAL A 469 17.15 12.26 -22.20
C VAL A 469 16.18 12.78 -21.15
N THR A 470 16.59 12.76 -19.88
CA THR A 470 15.74 13.15 -18.77
C THR A 470 15.40 14.64 -18.81
N GLU A 471 16.39 15.50 -19.10
CA GLU A 471 16.15 16.93 -19.31
C GLU A 471 15.21 17.21 -20.48
N ALA A 472 15.44 16.53 -21.61
CA ALA A 472 14.62 16.72 -22.81
C ALA A 472 13.17 16.30 -22.57
N SER A 473 12.97 15.17 -21.90
CA SER A 473 11.65 14.65 -21.52
C SER A 473 10.93 15.62 -20.58
N ARG A 474 11.65 16.14 -19.57
CA ARG A 474 11.11 17.15 -18.64
C ARG A 474 10.67 18.42 -19.34
N LYS A 475 11.52 18.99 -20.21
CA LYS A 475 11.19 20.18 -21.01
C LYS A 475 9.95 19.93 -21.90
N TYR A 476 9.87 18.76 -22.52
CA TYR A 476 8.76 18.36 -23.39
C TYR A 476 7.42 18.24 -22.64
N LEU A 477 7.41 17.59 -21.47
CA LEU A 477 6.22 17.39 -20.64
C LEU A 477 5.69 18.72 -20.09
N ILE A 478 6.58 19.57 -19.58
CA ILE A 478 6.22 20.90 -19.05
C ILE A 478 5.64 21.78 -20.16
N ALA A 479 6.21 21.74 -21.37
CA ALA A 479 5.69 22.49 -22.52
C ALA A 479 4.26 22.07 -22.94
N ARG A 480 3.82 20.86 -22.56
CA ARG A 480 2.46 20.34 -22.79
C ARG A 480 1.52 20.55 -21.60
N GLY A 481 1.98 21.27 -20.58
CA GLY A 481 1.15 21.70 -19.46
C GLY A 481 1.15 20.77 -18.26
N VAL A 482 2.07 19.79 -18.19
CA VAL A 482 2.33 19.01 -16.97
C VAL A 482 3.03 19.92 -15.95
N PRO A 483 2.48 20.11 -14.73
CA PRO A 483 3.14 20.87 -13.67
C PRO A 483 4.56 20.35 -13.38
N PRO A 484 5.56 21.24 -13.17
CA PRO A 484 6.95 20.82 -12.92
C PRO A 484 7.14 19.88 -11.72
N ALA A 485 6.25 19.95 -10.72
CA ALA A 485 6.28 19.08 -9.54
C ALA A 485 5.85 17.63 -9.83
N GLN A 486 5.15 17.40 -10.94
CA GLN A 486 4.72 16.08 -11.40
C GLN A 486 5.76 15.40 -12.29
N VAL A 487 6.90 16.03 -12.58
CA VAL A 487 7.95 15.44 -13.41
C VAL A 487 9.25 15.33 -12.62
N ARG A 488 9.51 14.12 -12.12
CA ARG A 488 10.74 13.76 -11.41
C ARG A 488 11.66 13.00 -12.33
N THR A 489 12.94 13.35 -12.29
CA THR A 489 13.96 12.79 -13.18
C THR A 489 15.19 12.41 -12.38
N ARG A 490 15.80 11.28 -12.73
CA ARG A 490 17.10 10.85 -12.22
C ARG A 490 18.03 10.54 -13.39
N HIS A 491 19.26 11.01 -13.27
CA HIS A 491 20.39 10.62 -14.11
C HIS A 491 21.53 10.18 -13.19
N ASP A 492 22.29 9.19 -13.66
CA ASP A 492 23.51 8.72 -13.00
C ASP A 492 24.75 9.53 -13.40
#